data_AF-A0AAF0TV63-F1
#
_entry.id   AF-A0AAF0TV63-F1
#
_cell.length_a   1.000
_cell.length_b   1.000
_cell.length_c   1.000
_cell.angle_alpha   90.00
_cell.angle_beta   90.00
_cell.angle_gamma   90.00
#
_symmetry.space_group_name_H-M   'P 1'
#
loop_
_entity.id
_entity.type
_entity.pdbx_description
1 polymer ?
#
loop_
_entity_poly.entity_id
_entity_poly.type
_entity_poly.pdbx_seq_one_letter_code
_entity_poly.pdbx_strand_id
1 'polypeptide(L)'
;MKRDIVDFVSRCLTVQDVKCDHQWPGGVSQRMSILTGKWERVTMDFIVGLPRTVGGYDSIRVVVDRLIKSTYFILVQVQYTSEK
;
A
#
# COMPACT_ATOMS: atom_id res chain seq x y z
N MET A 1 16.90 -3.74 -39.71
CA MET A 1 15.84 -2.72 -39.48
C MET A 1 15.22 -2.80 -38.08
N LYS A 2 14.44 -3.84 -37.72
CA LYS A 2 13.76 -3.86 -36.40
C LYS A 2 14.73 -3.84 -35.20
N ARG A 3 15.87 -4.55 -35.29
CA ARG A 3 16.91 -4.57 -34.23
C ARG A 3 17.56 -3.21 -34.06
N ASP A 4 17.92 -2.57 -35.16
CA ASP A 4 18.56 -1.24 -35.16
C ASP A 4 17.65 -0.17 -34.53
N ILE A 5 16.34 -0.27 -34.78
CA ILE A 5 15.34 0.62 -34.15
C ILE A 5 15.28 0.37 -32.64
N VAL A 6 15.29 -0.89 -32.19
CA VAL A 6 15.31 -1.22 -30.76
C VAL A 6 16.58 -0.72 -30.09
N ASP A 7 17.74 -0.89 -30.73
CA ASP A 7 19.03 -0.41 -30.22
C ASP A 7 19.15 1.12 -30.19
N PHE A 8 18.52 1.80 -31.15
CA PHE A 8 18.44 3.26 -31.15
C PHE A 8 17.53 3.78 -30.04
N VAL A 9 16.35 3.17 -29.91
CA VAL A 9 15.36 3.54 -28.88
C VAL A 9 15.89 3.23 -27.48
N SER A 10 16.63 2.14 -27.30
CA SER A 10 17.22 1.76 -26.00
C SER A 10 18.34 2.69 -25.54
N ARG A 11 18.97 3.48 -26.44
CA ARG A 11 20.02 4.45 -26.08
C ARG A 11 19.49 5.88 -25.91
N CYS A 12 18.22 6.12 -26.23
CA CYS A 12 17.63 7.45 -26.13
C CYS A 12 17.14 7.72 -24.70
N LEU A 13 17.84 8.61 -23.99
CA LEU A 13 17.50 9.00 -22.60
C LEU A 13 16.07 9.52 -22.46
N THR A 14 15.61 10.34 -23.41
CA THR A 14 14.24 10.88 -23.40
C THR A 14 13.18 9.77 -23.46
N VAL A 15 13.47 8.67 -24.17
CA VAL A 15 12.53 7.54 -24.23
C VAL A 15 12.58 6.72 -22.94
N GLN A 16 13.77 6.53 -22.35
CA GLN A 16 13.91 5.83 -21.07
C GLN A 16 13.22 6.58 -19.91
N ASP A 17 13.29 7.92 -19.88
CA ASP A 17 12.69 8.72 -18.81
C ASP A 17 11.15 8.78 -18.89
N VAL A 18 10.60 8.77 -20.11
CA VAL A 18 9.16 8.96 -20.35
C VAL A 18 8.41 7.64 -20.45
N LYS A 19 9.07 6.56 -20.91
CA LYS A 19 8.42 5.24 -20.99
C LYS A 19 8.69 4.43 -19.74
N CYS A 20 7.64 4.20 -18.98
CA CYS A 20 7.61 3.13 -17.99
C CYS A 20 7.70 1.76 -18.69
N ASP A 21 8.41 0.82 -18.08
CA ASP A 21 8.37 -0.58 -18.50
C ASP A 21 6.93 -1.10 -18.42
N HIS A 22 6.40 -1.55 -19.56
CA HIS A 22 5.08 -2.18 -19.62
C HIS A 22 5.12 -3.67 -19.25
N GLN A 23 6.26 -4.15 -18.74
CA GLN A 23 6.36 -5.50 -18.23
C GLN A 23 5.67 -5.56 -16.87
N TRP A 24 4.84 -6.57 -16.66
CA TRP A 24 4.42 -6.89 -15.30
C TRP A 24 5.70 -7.16 -14.50
N PRO A 25 5.97 -6.46 -13.40
CA PRO A 25 7.03 -6.86 -12.49
C PRO A 25 6.69 -8.29 -12.04
N GLY A 26 7.34 -9.28 -12.66
CA GLY A 26 7.15 -10.70 -12.40
C GLY A 26 7.74 -11.03 -11.04
N GLY A 27 7.10 -10.53 -9.98
CA GLY A 27 7.44 -10.85 -8.60
C GLY A 27 6.82 -12.19 -8.23
N VAL A 28 7.62 -13.07 -7.63
CA VAL A 28 7.06 -14.21 -6.90
C VAL A 28 6.22 -13.64 -5.76
N SER A 29 4.91 -13.84 -5.81
CA SER A 29 4.04 -13.52 -4.67
C SER A 29 4.47 -14.38 -3.50
N GLN A 30 5.13 -13.76 -2.51
CA GLN A 30 5.63 -14.49 -1.35
C GLN A 30 4.43 -15.00 -0.56
N ARG A 31 4.22 -16.32 -0.63
CA ARG A 31 3.18 -16.98 0.16
C ARG A 31 3.55 -16.79 1.63
N MET A 32 2.73 -16.02 2.34
CA MET A 32 2.92 -15.77 3.76
C MET A 32 2.82 -17.09 4.54
N SER A 33 3.64 -17.24 5.57
CA SER A 33 3.58 -18.38 6.49
C SER A 33 2.18 -18.58 7.06
N ILE A 34 1.84 -19.85 7.31
CA ILE A 34 0.61 -20.21 8.01
C ILE A 34 0.75 -19.73 9.46
N LEU A 35 -0.21 -18.93 9.91
CA LEU A 35 -0.25 -18.43 11.28
C LEU A 35 -0.84 -19.51 12.19
N THR A 36 -0.26 -19.68 13.38
CA THR A 36 -0.64 -20.75 14.31
C THR A 36 -1.42 -20.18 15.50
N GLY A 37 -1.18 -18.92 15.87
CA GLY A 37 -1.82 -18.24 16.99
C GLY A 37 -2.78 -17.11 16.59
N LYS A 38 -3.83 -16.90 17.41
CA LYS A 38 -4.61 -15.66 17.36
C LYS A 38 -3.70 -14.48 17.74
N TRP A 39 -3.83 -13.35 17.08
CA TRP A 39 -3.04 -12.13 17.29
C TRP A 39 -1.56 -12.21 16.94
N GLU A 40 -1.12 -13.29 16.28
CA GLU A 40 0.28 -13.45 15.85
C GLU A 40 0.65 -12.47 14.73
N ARG A 41 -0.33 -12.14 13.87
CA ARG A 41 -0.14 -11.19 12.77
C ARG A 41 -1.35 -10.31 12.62
N VAL A 42 -1.18 -9.08 13.07
CA VAL A 42 -2.18 -8.03 13.05
C VAL A 42 -1.75 -6.99 12.02
N THR A 43 -2.66 -6.63 11.12
CA THR A 43 -2.48 -5.48 10.24
C THR A 43 -3.29 -4.32 10.77
N MET A 44 -2.76 -3.12 10.60
CA MET A 44 -3.36 -1.91 11.13
C MET A 44 -3.33 -0.81 10.09
N ASP A 45 -4.49 -0.23 9.82
CA ASP A 45 -4.67 0.83 8.84
C ASP A 45 -5.52 1.95 9.43
N PHE A 46 -5.45 3.11 8.78
CA PHE A 46 -6.27 4.27 9.10
C PHE A 46 -7.10 4.68 7.89
N ILE A 47 -8.39 4.92 8.13
CA ILE A 47 -9.27 5.61 7.19
C ILE A 47 -9.36 7.05 7.70
N VAL A 48 -8.78 7.97 6.93
CA VAL A 48 -8.67 9.39 7.30
C VAL A 48 -9.48 10.26 6.33
N GLY A 49 -9.76 11.51 6.72
CA GLY A 49 -10.49 12.46 5.88
C GLY A 49 -12.00 12.24 5.85
N LEU A 50 -12.55 11.61 6.90
CA LEU A 50 -14.00 11.44 7.04
C LEU A 50 -14.65 12.73 7.56
N PRO A 51 -15.94 12.96 7.28
CA PRO A 51 -16.69 14.01 7.92
C PRO A 51 -16.61 13.91 9.44
N ARG A 52 -16.38 15.03 10.11
CA ARG A 52 -16.29 15.06 11.58
C ARG A 52 -17.60 14.65 12.21
N THR A 53 -17.53 13.68 13.11
CA THR A 53 -18.65 13.31 13.98
C THR A 53 -18.90 14.41 15.03
N VAL A 54 -20.07 14.39 15.68
CA VAL A 54 -20.39 15.30 16.80
C VAL A 54 -19.34 15.20 17.93
N GLY A 55 -18.74 14.02 18.12
CA GLY A 55 -17.66 13.77 19.07
C GLY A 55 -16.27 14.23 18.61
N GLY A 56 -16.13 14.87 17.45
CA GLY A 56 -14.87 15.41 16.95
C GLY A 56 -13.93 14.40 16.26
N TYR A 57 -14.36 13.15 16.09
CA TYR A 57 -13.59 12.14 15.36
C TYR A 57 -13.72 12.34 13.86
N ASP A 58 -12.60 12.27 13.14
CA ASP A 58 -12.49 12.42 11.68
C ASP A 58 -11.85 11.20 11.01
N SER A 59 -11.50 10.16 11.79
CA SER A 59 -10.76 9.01 11.31
C SER A 59 -11.14 7.72 12.02
N ILE A 60 -10.90 6.59 11.36
CA ILE A 60 -11.13 5.26 11.90
C ILE A 60 -9.83 4.48 11.83
N ARG A 61 -9.37 3.96 12.96
CA ARG A 61 -8.28 2.99 13.03
C ARG A 61 -8.86 1.59 12.93
N VAL A 62 -8.40 0.85 11.92
CA VAL A 62 -8.83 -0.52 11.65
C VAL A 62 -7.72 -1.46 12.09
N VAL A 63 -8.05 -2.41 12.96
CA VAL A 63 -7.14 -3.47 13.40
C VAL A 63 -7.69 -4.79 12.90
N VAL A 64 -6.93 -5.50 12.08
CA VAL A 64 -7.37 -6.76 11.47
C VAL A 64 -6.47 -7.89 11.96
N ASP A 65 -7.06 -8.87 12.61
CA ASP A 65 -6.38 -10.15 12.87
C ASP A 65 -6.53 -11.04 11.63
N ARG A 66 -5.39 -11.38 11.04
CA ARG A 66 -5.35 -12.06 9.75
C ARG A 66 -5.74 -13.54 9.83
N LEU A 67 -5.58 -14.18 11.00
CA LEU A 67 -5.91 -15.59 11.18
C LEU A 67 -7.43 -15.79 11.32
N ILE A 68 -8.06 -14.99 12.18
CA ILE A 68 -9.49 -15.12 12.49
C ILE A 68 -10.38 -14.28 11.54
N LYS A 69 -9.76 -13.42 10.70
CA LYS A 69 -10.43 -12.44 9.84
C LYS A 69 -11.37 -11.48 10.60
N SER A 70 -11.13 -11.28 11.89
CA SER A 70 -11.90 -10.29 12.68
C SER A 70 -11.28 -8.92 12.54
N THR A 71 -12.14 -7.91 12.46
CA THR A 71 -11.77 -6.50 12.34
C THR A 71 -12.31 -5.71 13.51
N TYR A 72 -11.47 -4.85 14.09
CA TYR A 72 -11.82 -3.93 15.16
C TYR A 72 -11.73 -2.51 14.63
N PHE A 73 -12.80 -1.75 14.83
CA PHE A 73 -12.89 -0.34 14.43
C PHE A 73 -12.80 0.53 15.67
N ILE A 74 -11.84 1.45 15.67
CA ILE A 74 -11.62 2.39 16.76
C ILE A 74 -11.75 3.80 16.18
N LEU A 75 -12.63 4.61 16.78
CA LEU A 75 -12.76 6.02 16.40
C LEU A 75 -11.53 6.78 16.90
N VAL A 76 -10.89 7.53 16.00
CA VAL A 76 -9.68 8.31 16.29
C VAL A 76 -9.85 9.71 15.74
N GLN A 77 -9.32 10.70 16.46
CA GLN A 77 -9.13 12.04 15.95
C GLN A 77 -7.68 12.13 15.47
N VAL A 78 -7.47 12.40 14.18
CA VAL A 78 -6.11 12.61 13.67
C VAL A 78 -5.61 13.95 14.18
N GLN A 79 -4.62 13.89 15.06
CA GLN A 79 -3.82 15.05 15.43
C GLN A 79 -2.62 15.09 14.49
N TYR A 80 -2.52 16.14 13.67
CA TYR A 80 -1.33 16.40 12.85
C TYR A 80 -0.20 16.91 13.75
N THR A 81 0.38 16.04 14.57
CA THR A 81 1.62 16.36 15.28
C THR A 81 2.78 15.99 14.37
N SER A 82 3.26 16.97 13.59
CA SER A 82 4.59 16.88 13.02
C SER A 82 5.59 16.97 14.18
N GLU A 83 6.24 15.87 14.54
CA GLU A 83 7.48 15.93 15.31
C GLU A 83 8.53 16.61 14.43
N LYS A 84 9.19 17.62 14.99
CA LYS A 84 10.11 18.53 14.31
C LYS A 84 11.54 18.03 14.43
#